data_AF-D6ZDZ8-F1
#
_entry.id   AF-D6ZDZ8-F1
#
_cell.length_a   1.000
_cell.length_b   1.000
_cell.length_c   1.000
_cell.angle_alpha   90.00
_cell.angle_beta   90.00
_cell.angle_gamma   90.00
#
_symmetry.space_group_name_H-M   'P 1'
#
loop_
_entity.id
_entity.type
_entity.pdbx_description
1 polymer ?
#
loop_
_entity_poly.entity_id
_entity_poly.type
_entity_poly.pdbx_seq_one_letter_code
_entity_poly.pdbx_strand_id
1 'polypeptide(L)'
;MADVEISKEEAALILHDFQTAIDDLKELLKTEAQKLATLSEIGTALGSGVDGEKSLATAKENGAVIVKYVQDTLDKVTALRDAAKARFDALFGTDFDSSVDISKLDPNLGNQGHLTGF
;
A
#
# COMPACT_ATOMS: atom_id res chain seq x y z
N MET A 1 5.76 -11.91 31.30
CA MET A 1 5.50 -11.45 29.92
C MET A 1 6.14 -10.08 29.85
N ALA A 2 7.07 -9.86 28.93
CA ALA A 2 7.57 -8.50 28.71
C ALA A 2 6.40 -7.71 28.13
N ASP A 3 5.90 -6.72 28.86
CA ASP A 3 5.04 -5.70 28.29
C ASP A 3 5.88 -5.02 27.20
N VAL A 4 5.53 -5.29 25.94
CA VAL A 4 6.10 -4.54 24.82
C VAL A 4 5.41 -3.18 24.87
N GLU A 5 5.96 -2.28 25.68
CA GLU A 5 5.56 -0.88 25.72
C GLU A 5 6.03 -0.22 24.41
N ILE A 6 5.15 -0.21 23.42
CA ILE A 6 5.34 0.64 22.25
C ILE A 6 5.30 2.11 22.71
N SER A 7 6.24 2.93 22.23
CA SER A 7 6.27 4.37 22.48
C SER A 7 5.34 5.13 21.52
N LYS A 8 5.08 6.42 21.84
CA LYS A 8 4.29 7.29 20.95
C LYS A 8 4.99 7.49 19.61
N GLU A 9 6.31 7.58 19.64
CA GLU A 9 7.16 7.77 18.48
C GLU A 9 7.13 6.55 17.56
N GLU A 10 7.25 5.34 18.11
CA GLU A 10 7.14 4.08 17.34
C GLU A 10 5.74 3.90 16.76
N ALA A 11 4.69 4.19 17.53
CA ALA A 11 3.32 4.11 17.06
C ALA A 11 3.06 5.10 15.89
N ALA A 12 3.59 6.32 15.99
CA ALA A 12 3.48 7.32 14.92
C ALA A 12 4.28 6.91 13.68
N LEU A 13 5.47 6.32 13.84
CA LEU A 13 6.26 5.77 12.75
C LEU A 13 5.53 4.62 12.03
N ILE A 14 4.92 3.69 12.76
CA ILE A 14 4.12 2.61 12.18
C ILE A 14 2.96 3.16 11.35
N LEU A 15 2.25 4.18 11.84
CA LEU A 15 1.16 4.81 11.08
C LEU A 15 1.67 5.52 9.82
N HIS A 16 2.84 6.16 9.90
CA HIS A 16 3.50 6.77 8.75
C HIS A 16 3.91 5.71 7.70
N ASP A 17 4.46 4.57 8.12
CA ASP A 17 4.86 3.49 7.22
C ASP A 17 3.66 2.88 6.50
N PHE A 18 2.54 2.69 7.21
CA PHE A 18 1.28 2.30 6.59
C PHE A 18 0.82 3.33 5.54
N GLN A 19 0.90 4.62 5.86
CA GLN A 19 0.50 5.69 4.94
C GLN A 19 1.38 5.70 3.68
N THR A 20 2.69 5.52 3.85
CA THR A 20 3.65 5.43 2.75
C THR A 20 3.33 4.24 1.84
N ALA A 21 3.11 3.05 2.42
CA ALA A 21 2.73 1.87 1.65
C ALA A 21 1.39 2.03 0.91
N ILE A 22 0.41 2.71 1.51
CA ILE A 22 -0.88 3.05 0.88
C ILE A 22 -0.66 3.97 -0.33
N ASP A 23 0.20 4.97 -0.21
CA ASP A 23 0.46 5.92 -1.27
C ASP A 23 1.24 5.29 -2.43
N ASP A 24 2.20 4.41 -2.13
CA ASP A 24 2.90 3.58 -3.14
C ASP A 24 1.93 2.66 -3.90
N LEU A 25 1.00 2.02 -3.18
CA LEU A 25 -0.03 1.17 -3.79
C LEU A 25 -0.99 1.97 -4.69
N LYS A 26 -1.35 3.20 -4.30
CA LYS A 26 -2.16 4.10 -5.14
C LYS A 26 -1.41 4.53 -6.39
N GLU A 27 -0.11 4.82 -6.29
CA GLU A 27 0.72 5.18 -7.44
C GLU A 27 0.86 3.99 -8.41
N LEU A 28 1.07 2.78 -7.87
CA LEU A 28 1.08 1.55 -8.67
C LEU A 28 -0.26 1.38 -9.39
N LEU A 29 -1.39 1.52 -8.68
CA LEU A 29 -2.72 1.40 -9.28
C LEU A 29 -2.93 2.41 -10.41
N LYS A 30 -2.53 3.67 -10.20
CA LYS A 30 -2.61 4.72 -11.22
C LYS A 30 -1.77 4.38 -12.45
N THR A 31 -0.56 3.88 -12.24
CA THR A 31 0.37 3.49 -13.30
C THR A 31 -0.17 2.29 -14.10
N GLU A 32 -0.66 1.27 -13.41
CA GLU A 32 -1.23 0.08 -14.06
C GLU A 32 -2.54 0.38 -14.79
N ALA A 33 -3.39 1.25 -14.24
CA ALA A 33 -4.59 1.74 -14.93
C ALA A 33 -4.24 2.52 -16.21
N GLN A 34 -3.20 3.34 -16.19
CA GLN A 34 -2.68 4.02 -17.38
C GLN A 34 -2.14 3.04 -18.43
N LYS A 35 -1.38 2.02 -18.01
CA LYS A 35 -0.88 0.96 -18.91
C LYS A 35 -2.01 0.16 -19.54
N LEU A 36 -3.09 -0.11 -18.80
CA LEU A 36 -4.30 -0.76 -19.32
C LEU A 36 -5.03 0.10 -20.35
N ALA A 37 -5.11 1.41 -20.10
CA ALA A 37 -5.69 2.35 -21.06
C ALA A 37 -4.86 2.39 -22.36
N THR A 38 -3.53 2.47 -22.27
CA THR A 38 -2.64 2.48 -23.44
C THR A 38 -2.55 1.12 -24.14
N LEU A 39 -2.70 0.00 -23.43
CA LEU A 39 -2.87 -1.33 -24.04
C LEU A 39 -4.11 -1.37 -24.95
N SER A 40 -5.16 -0.62 -24.64
CA SER A 40 -6.31 -0.49 -25.55
C SER A 40 -5.95 0.25 -26.84
N GLU A 41 -5.03 1.21 -26.80
CA GLU A 41 -4.52 1.95 -27.98
C GLU A 41 -3.55 1.10 -28.81
N ILE A 42 -2.70 0.30 -28.17
CA ILE A 42 -1.82 -0.68 -28.84
C ILE A 42 -2.65 -1.83 -29.42
N GLY A 43 -3.75 -2.19 -28.76
CA GLY A 43 -4.72 -3.17 -29.23
C GLY A 43 -5.29 -2.86 -30.61
N THR A 44 -5.44 -1.58 -30.96
CA THR A 44 -5.81 -1.15 -32.31
C THR A 44 -4.71 -1.44 -33.35
N ALA A 45 -3.44 -1.47 -32.96
CA ALA A 45 -2.33 -1.88 -33.82
C ALA A 45 -2.18 -3.41 -33.90
N LEU A 46 -2.39 -4.12 -32.79
CA LEU A 46 -2.36 -5.59 -32.70
C LEU A 46 -3.59 -6.26 -33.32
N GLY A 47 -4.75 -5.61 -33.32
CA GLY A 47 -6.04 -6.13 -33.83
C GLY A 47 -6.14 -6.28 -35.35
N SER A 48 -5.06 -6.04 -36.09
CA SER A 48 -5.01 -6.18 -37.56
C SER A 48 -4.83 -7.63 -38.05
N GLY A 49 -4.76 -8.63 -37.15
CA GLY A 49 -4.66 -10.05 -37.48
C GLY A 49 -5.58 -10.97 -36.65
N VAL A 50 -5.78 -12.20 -37.11
CA VAL A 50 -6.75 -13.20 -36.58
C VAL A 50 -6.55 -13.54 -35.08
N ASP A 51 -5.33 -13.38 -34.56
CA ASP A 51 -4.98 -13.64 -33.15
C ASP A 51 -4.84 -12.35 -32.29
N GLY A 52 -4.95 -11.18 -32.91
CA GLY A 52 -4.75 -9.88 -32.27
C GLY A 52 -5.85 -9.49 -31.29
N GLU A 53 -7.12 -9.70 -31.66
CA GLU A 53 -8.28 -9.40 -30.82
C GLU A 53 -8.32 -10.29 -29.56
N LYS A 54 -7.99 -11.58 -29.70
CA LYS A 54 -7.90 -12.50 -28.56
C LYS A 54 -6.77 -12.12 -27.61
N SER A 55 -5.59 -11.81 -28.16
CA SER A 55 -4.44 -11.38 -27.37
C SER A 55 -4.71 -10.09 -26.60
N LEU A 56 -5.43 -9.14 -27.23
CA LEU A 56 -5.88 -7.92 -26.59
C LEU A 56 -6.89 -8.18 -25.47
N ALA A 57 -7.86 -9.07 -25.68
CA ALA A 57 -8.84 -9.45 -24.66
C ALA A 57 -8.16 -10.08 -23.43
N THR A 58 -7.23 -11.02 -23.63
CA THR A 58 -6.45 -11.63 -22.54
C THR A 58 -5.59 -10.61 -21.81
N ALA A 59 -4.96 -9.67 -22.51
CA ALA A 59 -4.16 -8.61 -21.88
C ALA A 59 -5.03 -7.68 -21.01
N LYS A 60 -6.24 -7.33 -21.49
CA LYS A 60 -7.21 -6.54 -20.72
C LYS A 60 -7.71 -7.28 -19.49
N GLU A 61 -8.03 -8.56 -19.62
CA GLU A 61 -8.46 -9.40 -18.49
C GLU A 61 -7.35 -9.51 -17.43
N ASN A 62 -6.12 -9.83 -17.85
CA ASN A 62 -4.98 -9.94 -16.94
C ASN A 62 -4.69 -8.61 -16.22
N GLY A 63 -4.73 -7.48 -16.92
CA GLY A 63 -4.53 -6.20 -16.26
C GLY A 63 -5.69 -5.83 -15.33
N ALA A 64 -6.95 -6.14 -15.68
CA ALA A 64 -8.08 -5.94 -14.79
C ALA A 64 -7.93 -6.76 -13.49
N VAL A 65 -7.40 -7.99 -13.58
CA VAL A 65 -7.07 -8.82 -12.41
C VAL A 65 -5.99 -8.16 -11.55
N ILE A 66 -4.93 -7.61 -12.15
CA ILE A 66 -3.86 -6.91 -11.43
C ILE A 66 -4.40 -5.66 -10.72
N VAL A 67 -5.18 -4.83 -11.42
CA VAL A 67 -5.82 -3.65 -10.84
C VAL A 67 -6.70 -4.03 -9.64
N LYS A 68 -7.50 -5.09 -9.78
CA LYS A 68 -8.32 -5.60 -8.68
C LYS A 68 -7.47 -6.10 -7.51
N TYR A 69 -6.41 -6.86 -7.77
CA TYR A 69 -5.52 -7.36 -6.73
C TYR A 69 -4.84 -6.22 -5.94
N VAL A 70 -4.38 -5.17 -6.64
CA VAL A 70 -3.79 -3.98 -6.01
C VAL A 70 -4.84 -3.23 -5.18
N GLN A 71 -6.06 -3.07 -5.70
CA GLN A 71 -7.17 -2.45 -4.95
C GLN A 71 -7.53 -3.26 -3.69
N ASP A 72 -7.68 -4.57 -3.80
CA ASP A 72 -7.96 -5.45 -2.65
C ASP A 72 -6.84 -5.38 -1.59
N THR A 73 -5.60 -5.19 -2.03
CA THR A 73 -4.44 -5.00 -1.14
C THR A 73 -4.49 -3.64 -0.46
N LEU A 74 -4.77 -2.57 -1.21
CA LEU A 74 -4.94 -1.22 -0.70
C LEU A 74 -6.02 -1.16 0.38
N ASP A 75 -7.17 -1.81 0.14
CA ASP A 75 -8.28 -1.84 1.08
C ASP A 75 -7.89 -2.57 2.39
N LYS A 76 -7.18 -3.70 2.28
CA LYS A 76 -6.67 -4.44 3.45
C LYS A 76 -5.64 -3.65 4.26
N VAL A 77 -4.67 -3.04 3.59
CA VAL A 77 -3.63 -2.24 4.27
C VAL A 77 -4.26 -1.01 4.94
N THR A 78 -5.24 -0.37 4.29
CA THR A 78 -6.01 0.73 4.88
C THR A 78 -6.77 0.28 6.13
N ALA A 79 -7.45 -0.86 6.07
CA ALA A 79 -8.16 -1.41 7.23
C ALA A 79 -7.21 -1.76 8.40
N LEU A 80 -6.00 -2.28 8.10
CA LEU A 80 -4.98 -2.53 9.11
C LEU A 80 -4.46 -1.24 9.75
N ARG A 81 -4.19 -0.22 8.93
CA ARG A 81 -3.80 1.12 9.40
C ARG A 81 -4.84 1.71 10.33
N ASP A 82 -6.12 1.64 9.96
CA ASP A 82 -7.21 2.21 10.76
C ASP A 82 -7.40 1.46 12.08
N ALA A 83 -7.28 0.12 12.05
CA ALA A 83 -7.28 -0.69 13.27
C ALA A 83 -6.07 -0.38 14.17
N ALA A 84 -4.88 -0.17 13.60
CA ALA A 84 -3.69 0.25 14.34
C ALA A 84 -3.88 1.64 14.96
N LYS A 85 -4.40 2.61 14.18
CA LYS A 85 -4.70 3.95 14.67
C LYS A 85 -5.70 3.91 15.82
N ALA A 86 -6.78 3.15 15.71
CA ALA A 86 -7.77 3.03 16.79
C ALA A 86 -7.14 2.47 18.08
N ARG A 87 -6.21 1.52 17.96
CA ARG A 87 -5.46 0.99 19.12
C ARG A 87 -4.53 2.04 19.72
N PHE A 88 -3.78 2.76 18.89
CA PHE A 88 -2.84 3.78 19.37
C PHE A 88 -3.56 5.00 19.95
N ASP A 89 -4.67 5.43 19.37
CA ASP A 89 -5.52 6.49 19.91
C ASP A 89 -6.07 6.10 21.30
N ALA A 90 -6.38 4.81 21.53
CA ALA A 90 -6.80 4.31 22.84
C ALA A 90 -5.67 4.30 23.89
N LEU A 91 -4.41 4.16 23.46
CA LEU A 91 -3.24 4.14 24.34
C LEU A 91 -2.69 5.54 24.63
N PHE A 92 -2.66 6.42 23.63
CA PHE A 92 -1.93 7.69 23.69
C PHE A 92 -2.82 8.94 23.60
N GLY A 93 -4.12 8.76 23.35
CA GLY A 93 -5.06 9.82 23.04
C GLY A 93 -5.20 10.06 21.54
N THR A 94 -6.32 10.65 21.14
CA THR A 94 -6.57 11.05 19.75
C THR A 94 -5.52 12.06 19.29
N ASP A 95 -5.12 11.96 18.02
CA ASP A 95 -4.18 12.86 17.35
C ASP A 95 -2.76 12.89 17.95
N PHE A 96 -2.36 11.87 18.70
CA PHE A 96 -1.01 11.78 19.26
C PHE A 96 0.07 11.87 18.16
N ASP A 97 -0.20 11.29 16.99
CA ASP A 97 0.68 11.24 15.83
C ASP A 97 1.00 12.64 15.27
N SER A 98 0.06 13.59 15.40
CA SER A 98 0.27 14.99 14.95
C SER A 98 1.30 15.74 15.79
N SER A 99 1.59 15.26 17.01
CA SER A 99 2.60 15.86 17.89
C SER A 99 4.01 15.30 17.67
N VAL A 100 4.14 14.25 16.85
CA VAL A 100 5.41 13.58 16.58
C VAL A 100 5.98 14.05 15.26
N ASP A 101 7.21 14.57 15.29
CA ASP A 101 7.95 14.94 14.09
C ASP A 101 8.65 13.71 13.51
N ILE A 102 7.97 13.01 12.60
CA ILE A 102 8.46 11.78 11.96
C ILE A 102 9.82 11.99 11.28
N SER A 103 10.08 13.19 10.73
CA SER A 103 11.33 13.48 10.00
C SER A 103 12.58 13.46 10.89
N LYS A 104 12.39 13.55 12.21
CA LYS A 104 13.44 13.52 13.22
C LYS A 104 13.58 12.16 13.90
N LEU A 105 12.71 11.20 13.58
CA LEU A 105 12.79 9.84 14.12
C LEU A 105 13.86 9.06 13.36
N ASP A 106 14.60 8.22 14.08
CA ASP A 106 15.50 7.24 13.46
C ASP A 106 14.64 6.28 12.62
N PRO A 107 14.89 6.12 11.31
CA PRO A 107 14.15 5.16 10.48
C PRO A 107 14.28 3.71 10.97
N ASN A 108 15.23 3.41 11.86
CA ASN A 108 15.37 2.10 12.51
C ASN A 108 14.52 1.92 13.78
N LEU A 109 13.81 2.96 14.28
CA LEU A 109 12.91 2.81 15.44
C LEU A 109 11.82 1.76 15.18
N GLY A 110 11.31 1.66 13.96
CA GLY A 110 10.32 0.64 13.57
C GLY A 110 10.88 -0.80 13.52
N ASN A 111 12.21 -0.94 13.49
CA ASN A 111 12.91 -2.23 13.47
C ASN A 111 13.32 -2.74 14.87
N GLN A 112 13.06 -1.98 15.95
CA GLN A 112 13.51 -2.38 17.29
C GLN A 112 12.73 -3.55 17.91
N GLY A 113 11.67 -4.03 17.26
CA GLY A 113 10.85 -5.16 17.73
C GLY A 113 10.70 -6.35 16.77
N HIS A 114 11.27 -6.30 15.56
CA HIS A 114 11.20 -7.40 14.60
C HIS A 114 12.55 -7.55 13.88
N LEU A 115 13.19 -8.71 14.06
CA LEU A 115 14.42 -9.17 13.39
C LEU A 115 15.77 -8.86 14.08
N THR A 116 15.96 -9.35 15.30
CA THR A 116 17.26 -9.95 15.68
C THR A 116 17.01 -11.32 16.30
N GLY A 117 16.82 -12.32 15.45
CA GLY A 117 16.51 -13.69 15.87
C GLY A 117 16.51 -14.68 14.72
N PHE A 118 17.55 -14.65 13.89
CA PHE A 118 18.00 -15.78 13.10
C PHE A 118 19.48 -16.02 13.42
#